data_AF-A0A6I5Z7N5-F1
#
_entry.id   AF-A0A6I5Z7N5-F1
#
_cell.length_a   1.000
_cell.length_b   1.000
_cell.length_c   1.000
_cell.angle_alpha   90.00
_cell.angle_beta   90.00
_cell.angle_gamma   90.00
#
_symmetry.space_group_name_H-M   'P 1'
#
loop_
_entity.id
_entity.type
_entity.pdbx_description
1 polymer ?
#
loop_
_entity_poly.entity_id
_entity_poly.type
_entity_poly.pdbx_seq_one_letter_code
_entity_poly.pdbx_strand_id
1 'polypeptide(L)'
;MIEPQGPLPPEIYWRRRVVAGGAALVVVGLVVALIVWMTSGGDAPQNTAATSSVPSSAAPSSESAPPSSEPPAAGDAGAGGAPGGNAAGAGAPGGASASASSPPESASPAGVPGGPAGPNLCPDQAISVVLYTDKPTYTIGQQPVFTIVTTNAGLSDCTRDVGKAAQNVIVRTLDGSRTLWSARDCSPIETVNNVVLKPAQQVKDTITWSGTTSSPGCERPRTQVPAGSYSAIGKIGERESFPITFNVVAPAQEP
;
A
#
# COMPACT_ATOMS: atom_id res chain seq x y z
N MET A 1 -35.70 -37.24 8.74
CA MET A 1 -35.36 -36.87 10.13
C MET A 1 -35.08 -35.39 10.11
N ILE A 2 -35.93 -34.64 10.80
CA ILE A 2 -36.03 -33.18 10.79
C ILE A 2 -35.27 -32.68 12.02
N GLU A 3 -34.25 -31.85 11.81
CA GLU A 3 -33.52 -31.14 12.87
C GLU A 3 -34.09 -29.72 12.98
N PRO A 4 -34.79 -29.37 14.08
CA PRO A 4 -35.29 -28.02 14.29
C PRO A 4 -34.15 -27.08 14.71
N GLN A 5 -33.87 -26.09 13.87
CA GLN A 5 -33.05 -24.92 14.19
C GLN A 5 -33.78 -24.08 15.25
N GLY A 6 -33.25 -24.05 16.47
CA GLY A 6 -33.72 -23.15 17.52
C GLY A 6 -33.31 -21.70 17.25
N PRO A 7 -34.16 -20.70 17.57
CA PRO A 7 -33.81 -19.29 17.39
C PRO A 7 -32.69 -18.88 18.37
N LEU A 8 -31.64 -18.27 17.83
CA LEU A 8 -30.57 -17.62 18.59
C LEU A 8 -31.16 -16.58 19.57
N PRO A 9 -30.63 -16.45 20.80
CA PRO A 9 -31.24 -15.67 21.86
C PRO A 9 -31.39 -14.17 21.46
N PRO A 10 -32.61 -13.61 21.48
CA PRO A 10 -32.88 -12.22 21.08
C PRO A 10 -32.24 -11.15 21.98
N GLU A 11 -31.67 -11.57 23.10
CA GLU A 11 -31.11 -10.73 24.16
C GLU A 11 -29.82 -9.99 23.74
N ILE A 12 -28.99 -10.60 22.88
CA ILE A 12 -27.73 -9.99 22.43
C ILE A 12 -27.97 -8.90 21.37
N TYR A 13 -28.99 -9.09 20.54
CA TYR A 13 -29.39 -8.11 19.53
C TYR A 13 -29.91 -6.81 20.17
N TRP A 14 -30.76 -6.94 21.19
CA TRP A 14 -31.28 -5.77 21.90
C TRP A 14 -30.22 -5.03 22.71
N ARG A 15 -29.29 -5.74 23.37
CA ARG A 15 -28.20 -5.10 24.12
C ARG A 15 -27.31 -4.24 23.23
N ARG A 16 -26.91 -4.71 22.04
CA ARG A 16 -26.10 -3.91 21.11
C ARG A 16 -26.86 -2.71 20.55
N ARG A 17 -28.17 -2.85 20.31
CA ARG A 17 -28.99 -1.78 19.74
C ARG A 17 -29.32 -0.68 20.76
N VAL A 18 -29.54 -1.05 22.04
CA VAL A 18 -29.72 -0.09 23.14
C VAL A 18 -28.41 0.65 23.45
N VAL A 19 -27.27 -0.04 23.45
CA VAL A 19 -25.95 0.59 23.64
C VAL A 19 -25.62 1.55 22.50
N ALA A 20 -25.88 1.17 21.24
CA ALA A 20 -25.68 2.05 20.09
C ALA A 20 -26.61 3.29 20.12
N GLY A 21 -27.88 3.11 20.51
CA GLY A 21 -28.83 4.22 20.66
C GLY A 21 -28.44 5.18 21.79
N GLY A 22 -28.03 4.65 22.95
CA GLY A 22 -27.57 5.44 24.09
C GLY A 22 -26.30 6.24 23.78
N ALA A 23 -25.32 5.62 23.13
CA ALA A 23 -24.09 6.29 22.72
C ALA A 23 -24.36 7.43 21.73
N ALA A 24 -25.26 7.23 20.77
CA ALA A 24 -25.65 8.28 19.82
C ALA A 24 -26.29 9.48 20.53
N LEU A 25 -27.17 9.25 21.51
CA LEU A 25 -27.79 10.34 22.28
C LEU A 25 -26.77 11.13 23.12
N VAL A 26 -25.77 10.46 23.71
CA VAL A 26 -24.70 11.13 24.46
C VAL A 26 -23.86 12.01 23.53
N VAL A 27 -23.51 11.52 22.33
CA VAL A 27 -22.75 12.30 21.34
C VAL A 27 -23.54 13.52 20.89
N VAL A 28 -24.84 13.37 20.60
CA VAL A 28 -25.70 14.50 20.22
C VAL A 28 -25.79 15.52 21.36
N GLY A 29 -25.93 15.07 22.60
CA GLY A 29 -25.91 15.96 23.77
C GLY A 29 -24.60 16.74 23.91
N LEU A 30 -23.46 16.09 23.71
CA LEU A 30 -22.15 16.76 23.74
C LEU A 30 -21.98 17.77 22.62
N VAL A 31 -22.44 17.47 21.40
CA VAL A 31 -22.39 18.40 20.26
C VAL A 31 -23.27 19.62 20.54
N VAL A 32 -24.49 19.43 21.05
CA VAL A 32 -25.38 20.54 21.42
C VAL A 32 -24.76 21.38 22.54
N ALA A 33 -24.18 20.75 23.57
CA ALA A 33 -23.49 21.47 24.63
C ALA A 33 -22.29 22.30 24.12
N LEU A 34 -21.52 21.75 23.18
CA LEU A 34 -20.37 22.44 22.56
C LEU A 34 -20.83 23.63 21.71
N ILE A 35 -21.92 23.48 20.94
CA ILE A 35 -22.52 24.57 20.18
C ILE A 35 -23.01 25.68 21.12
N VAL A 36 -23.71 25.34 22.20
CA VAL A 36 -24.18 26.32 23.19
C VAL A 36 -23.01 27.04 23.88
N TRP A 37 -21.94 26.31 24.19
CA TRP A 37 -20.73 26.90 24.76
C TRP A 37 -20.07 27.88 23.78
N MET A 38 -20.01 27.53 22.49
CA MET A 38 -19.40 28.36 21.46
C MET A 38 -20.26 29.57 21.09
N THR A 39 -21.58 29.51 21.26
CA THR A 39 -22.48 30.64 21.00
C THR A 39 -22.72 31.54 22.21
N SER A 40 -22.37 31.10 23.43
CA SER A 40 -22.56 31.88 24.67
C SER A 40 -21.30 32.59 25.16
N GLY A 41 -20.15 32.44 24.50
CA GLY A 41 -18.90 33.09 24.84
C GLY A 41 -18.57 34.27 23.92
N GLY A 42 -19.23 35.41 24.13
CA GLY A 42 -18.88 36.68 23.50
C GLY A 42 -18.15 37.59 24.49
N ASP A 43 -16.93 37.98 24.15
CA ASP A 43 -16.38 39.31 24.40
C ASP A 43 -15.11 39.49 23.54
N ALA A 44 -15.20 40.37 22.55
CA ALA A 44 -14.06 40.87 21.78
C ALA A 44 -13.36 41.99 22.57
N PRO A 45 -12.11 42.30 22.24
CA PRO A 45 -11.93 43.63 21.68
C PRO A 45 -11.14 43.65 20.38
N GLN A 46 -11.64 44.52 19.51
CA GLN A 46 -11.01 45.02 18.29
C GLN A 46 -9.68 45.71 18.64
N ASN A 47 -8.68 45.55 17.79
CA ASN A 47 -7.62 46.53 17.65
C ASN A 47 -7.61 47.09 16.23
N THR A 48 -7.60 48.41 16.21
CA THR A 48 -7.88 49.32 15.10
C THR A 48 -6.58 49.75 14.43
N ALA A 49 -6.62 49.81 13.10
CA ALA A 49 -5.89 50.67 12.15
C ALA A 49 -4.37 50.88 12.27
N ALA A 50 -3.68 50.69 11.13
CA ALA A 50 -2.85 51.75 10.57
C ALA A 50 -2.74 51.61 9.05
N THR A 51 -3.24 52.63 8.37
CA THR A 51 -3.10 52.95 6.95
C THR A 51 -1.69 53.45 6.65
N SER A 52 -1.09 53.10 5.50
CA SER A 52 -0.29 54.00 4.65
C SER A 52 0.11 53.35 3.32
N SER A 53 -0.35 53.97 2.24
CA SER A 53 0.18 54.01 0.85
C SER A 53 1.66 54.45 0.82
N VAL A 54 2.52 54.25 -0.20
CA VAL A 54 2.44 54.43 -1.67
C VAL A 54 3.70 53.75 -2.33
N PRO A 55 3.82 53.65 -3.68
CA PRO A 55 4.67 52.68 -4.41
C PRO A 55 6.09 53.19 -4.78
N SER A 56 6.94 52.30 -5.31
CA SER A 56 8.11 52.71 -6.09
C SER A 56 8.52 51.68 -7.17
N SER A 57 8.89 52.22 -8.33
CA SER A 57 9.16 51.60 -9.63
C SER A 57 10.54 50.96 -9.78
N ALA A 58 10.63 50.16 -10.86
CA ALA A 58 11.72 50.10 -11.86
C ALA A 58 12.52 48.78 -11.96
N ALA A 59 12.41 48.16 -13.15
CA ALA A 59 13.34 47.19 -13.75
C ALA A 59 14.45 47.95 -14.54
N PRO A 60 15.30 47.34 -15.41
CA PRO A 60 15.88 45.98 -15.49
C PRO A 60 17.44 46.03 -15.64
N SER A 61 18.15 44.88 -15.72
CA SER A 61 19.12 44.56 -16.79
C SER A 61 20.02 43.35 -16.47
N SER A 62 20.15 42.48 -17.49
CA SER A 62 21.28 41.70 -18.01
C SER A 62 22.42 41.22 -17.11
N GLU A 63 22.93 40.00 -17.35
CA GLU A 63 24.16 39.80 -18.15
C GLU A 63 24.76 38.38 -17.97
N SER A 64 24.98 37.73 -19.12
CA SER A 64 26.02 36.74 -19.48
C SER A 64 26.10 35.31 -18.92
N ALA A 65 26.34 34.42 -19.89
CA ALA A 65 26.60 32.98 -19.83
C ALA A 65 28.13 32.68 -19.93
N PRO A 66 28.59 31.45 -20.28
CA PRO A 66 29.49 30.60 -19.48
C PRO A 66 30.96 30.61 -19.98
N PRO A 67 31.83 29.70 -19.47
CA PRO A 67 32.29 28.66 -20.41
C PRO A 67 32.57 27.25 -19.81
N SER A 68 32.59 26.30 -20.74
CA SER A 68 33.00 24.89 -20.65
C SER A 68 34.44 24.66 -20.17
N SER A 69 34.71 23.44 -19.69
CA SER A 69 36.02 22.78 -19.80
C SER A 69 35.85 21.25 -19.77
N GLU A 70 36.44 20.59 -20.76
CA GLU A 70 36.63 19.14 -20.92
C GLU A 70 38.16 18.84 -20.83
N PRO A 71 38.65 17.60 -21.03
CA PRO A 71 39.09 16.61 -20.03
C PRO A 71 40.64 16.45 -19.94
N PRO A 72 41.17 15.42 -19.23
CA PRO A 72 41.85 14.37 -20.00
C PRO A 72 41.78 12.92 -19.47
N ALA A 73 41.75 12.00 -20.44
CA ALA A 73 42.47 10.73 -20.67
C ALA A 73 42.94 9.76 -19.56
N ALA A 74 42.48 8.51 -19.73
CA ALA A 74 43.21 7.23 -19.88
C ALA A 74 44.08 6.63 -18.75
N GLY A 75 43.85 5.33 -18.47
CA GLY A 75 44.76 4.45 -17.72
C GLY A 75 44.20 3.05 -17.51
N ASP A 76 44.90 2.06 -18.05
CA ASP A 76 44.60 0.64 -18.28
C ASP A 76 44.81 -0.29 -17.05
N ALA A 77 44.44 -1.57 -17.23
CA ALA A 77 44.78 -2.80 -16.48
C ALA A 77 43.69 -3.30 -15.51
N GLY A 78 43.29 -4.57 -15.52
CA GLY A 78 43.92 -5.77 -16.07
C GLY A 78 43.86 -6.87 -15.01
N ALA A 79 43.31 -8.02 -15.37
CA ALA A 79 42.95 -9.14 -14.49
C ALA A 79 44.14 -9.93 -13.90
N GLY A 80 43.85 -10.66 -12.81
CA GLY A 80 44.41 -12.00 -12.56
C GLY A 80 45.22 -12.20 -11.28
N GLY A 81 44.96 -13.33 -10.59
CA GLY A 81 45.98 -14.01 -9.78
C GLY A 81 45.60 -14.37 -8.33
N ALA A 82 44.98 -15.54 -8.14
CA ALA A 82 45.27 -16.43 -6.99
C ALA A 82 46.66 -17.10 -7.25
N PRO A 83 47.38 -17.77 -6.29
CA PRO A 83 46.83 -18.65 -5.24
C PRO A 83 47.59 -18.73 -3.88
N GLY A 84 46.97 -19.45 -2.93
CA GLY A 84 47.60 -20.50 -2.12
C GLY A 84 48.46 -20.13 -0.90
N GLY A 85 48.10 -20.65 0.28
CA GLY A 85 49.01 -20.74 1.44
C GLY A 85 48.33 -21.14 2.75
N ASN A 86 48.29 -22.45 3.04
CA ASN A 86 47.95 -23.02 4.34
C ASN A 86 48.94 -22.60 5.44
N ALA A 87 48.46 -22.38 6.67
CA ALA A 87 49.15 -22.81 7.88
C ALA A 87 48.19 -22.88 9.08
N ALA A 88 48.13 -24.06 9.68
CA ALA A 88 47.48 -24.36 10.95
C ALA A 88 48.33 -23.83 12.13
N GLY A 89 47.68 -23.52 13.24
CA GLY A 89 48.35 -23.22 14.51
C GLY A 89 47.36 -23.21 15.67
N ALA A 90 47.23 -24.34 16.35
CA ALA A 90 46.49 -24.49 17.60
C ALA A 90 47.28 -23.89 18.78
N GLY A 91 46.57 -23.38 19.80
CA GLY A 91 47.16 -23.00 21.07
C GLY A 91 46.25 -22.16 21.98
N ALA A 92 45.41 -22.82 22.76
CA ALA A 92 44.95 -22.32 24.07
C ALA A 92 45.91 -22.86 25.16
N PRO A 93 45.79 -22.57 26.48
CA PRO A 93 44.83 -21.74 27.21
C PRO A 93 45.47 -20.84 28.30
N GLY A 94 44.66 -20.13 29.12
CA GLY A 94 45.03 -19.84 30.52
C GLY A 94 44.48 -18.57 31.18
N GLY A 95 43.37 -18.74 31.93
CA GLY A 95 43.03 -18.07 33.22
C GLY A 95 42.77 -16.56 33.24
N ALA A 96 42.09 -15.96 34.22
CA ALA A 96 41.11 -16.36 35.23
C ALA A 96 40.55 -15.05 35.85
N SER A 97 39.25 -15.03 36.18
CA SER A 97 38.54 -14.18 37.17
C SER A 97 38.79 -12.66 37.28
N ALA A 98 37.71 -11.88 37.20
CA ALA A 98 37.11 -11.23 38.38
C ALA A 98 35.75 -10.59 38.05
N SER A 99 34.77 -10.84 38.91
CA SER A 99 33.44 -10.22 38.91
C SER A 99 33.49 -8.81 39.48
N ALA A 100 32.68 -7.90 38.95
CA ALA A 100 32.09 -6.80 39.72
C ALA A 100 30.76 -6.37 39.06
N SER A 101 29.66 -6.63 39.77
CA SER A 101 28.30 -6.23 39.42
C SER A 101 28.02 -4.79 39.85
N SER A 102 27.30 -4.03 39.03
CA SER A 102 26.56 -2.79 39.35
C SER A 102 25.63 -2.40 38.17
N PRO A 103 24.55 -1.60 38.39
CA PRO A 103 23.14 -1.90 38.06
C PRO A 103 22.64 -1.50 36.65
N PRO A 104 21.41 -1.90 36.22
CA PRO A 104 20.90 -1.55 34.90
C PRO A 104 20.39 -0.11 34.87
N GLU A 105 21.12 0.77 34.20
CA GLU A 105 20.61 2.08 33.81
C GLU A 105 19.78 1.91 32.53
N SER A 106 18.49 2.22 32.62
CA SER A 106 17.60 2.33 31.47
C SER A 106 18.11 3.42 30.53
N ALA A 107 18.88 3.02 29.53
CA ALA A 107 19.16 3.85 28.37
C ALA A 107 17.90 3.90 27.50
N SER A 108 17.18 5.01 27.61
CA SER A 108 16.31 5.53 26.55
C SER A 108 17.06 5.47 25.21
N PRO A 109 16.52 4.91 24.12
CA PRO A 109 17.24 4.89 22.86
C PRO A 109 17.37 6.33 22.33
N ALA A 110 18.56 6.89 22.54
CA ALA A 110 19.04 8.07 21.84
C ALA A 110 19.01 7.77 20.33
N GLY A 111 18.42 8.69 19.57
CA GLY A 111 18.39 8.64 18.12
C GLY A 111 19.80 8.50 17.56
N VAL A 112 20.01 7.44 16.79
CA VAL A 112 21.27 7.22 16.08
C VAL A 112 21.28 8.14 14.84
N PRO A 113 22.34 8.95 14.63
CA PRO A 113 22.50 9.75 13.42
C PRO A 113 22.64 8.85 12.19
N GLY A 114 22.01 9.28 11.09
CA GLY A 114 21.90 8.54 9.84
C GLY A 114 23.25 8.10 9.28
N GLY A 115 23.45 6.78 9.24
CA GLY A 115 24.25 6.17 8.17
C GLY A 115 23.50 6.28 6.84
N PRO A 116 24.17 6.15 5.68
CA PRO A 116 23.49 6.16 4.40
C PRO A 116 22.46 5.05 4.40
N ALA A 117 21.18 5.42 4.43
CA ALA A 117 20.09 4.49 4.33
C ALA A 117 20.31 3.72 3.01
N GLY A 118 20.30 2.39 3.08
CA GLY A 118 19.96 1.61 1.89
C GLY A 118 18.64 2.13 1.30
N PRO A 119 18.24 1.73 0.09
CA PRO A 119 16.93 2.12 -0.43
C PRO A 119 15.88 1.82 0.66
N ASN A 120 15.20 2.86 1.15
CA ASN A 120 14.15 2.72 2.16
C ASN A 120 13.01 1.94 1.50
N LEU A 121 13.10 0.62 1.42
CA LEU A 121 12.09 -0.21 0.79
C LEU A 121 10.86 -0.24 1.68
N CYS A 122 9.67 -0.10 1.09
CA CYS A 122 8.44 -0.25 1.84
C CYS A 122 8.36 -1.71 2.33
N PRO A 123 8.41 -1.97 3.65
CA PRO A 123 8.17 -3.31 4.15
C PRO A 123 6.74 -3.69 3.79
N ASP A 124 6.47 -4.98 3.61
CA ASP A 124 5.14 -5.42 3.21
C ASP A 124 4.08 -4.87 4.16
N GLN A 125 4.31 -4.86 5.49
CA GLN A 125 3.31 -4.35 6.45
C GLN A 125 2.98 -2.86 6.31
N ALA A 126 3.84 -2.08 5.67
CA ALA A 126 3.57 -0.68 5.37
C ALA A 126 2.80 -0.50 4.06
N ILE A 127 2.50 -1.57 3.31
CA ILE A 127 1.72 -1.51 2.08
C ILE A 127 0.32 -2.05 2.31
N SER A 128 -0.67 -1.22 1.99
CA SER A 128 -2.07 -1.63 1.87
C SER A 128 -2.45 -1.76 0.39
N VAL A 129 -3.17 -2.83 0.04
CA VAL A 129 -3.63 -3.11 -1.31
C VAL A 129 -5.15 -3.20 -1.29
N VAL A 130 -5.80 -2.45 -2.17
CA VAL A 130 -7.24 -2.53 -2.38
C VAL A 130 -7.52 -2.80 -3.85
N LEU A 131 -8.46 -3.71 -4.12
CA LEU A 131 -8.95 -3.98 -5.47
C LEU A 131 -10.33 -3.38 -5.64
N TYR A 132 -10.56 -2.72 -6.77
CA TYR A 132 -11.88 -2.29 -7.22
C TYR A 132 -12.18 -2.91 -8.58
N THR A 133 -13.46 -2.96 -8.91
CA THR A 133 -13.93 -3.30 -10.25
C THR A 133 -14.86 -2.18 -10.73
N ASP A 134 -14.86 -1.87 -12.02
CA ASP A 134 -15.62 -0.72 -12.56
C ASP A 134 -17.15 -0.93 -12.49
N LYS A 135 -17.62 -2.18 -12.45
CA LYS A 135 -19.04 -2.53 -12.37
C LYS A 135 -19.26 -3.76 -11.48
N PRO A 136 -20.37 -3.85 -10.74
CA PRO A 136 -20.70 -5.05 -9.96
C PRO A 136 -21.16 -6.22 -10.84
N THR A 137 -21.57 -5.97 -12.08
CA THR A 137 -22.13 -6.96 -13.01
C THR A 137 -21.67 -6.71 -14.44
N TYR A 138 -21.27 -7.77 -15.13
CA TYR A 138 -20.84 -7.78 -16.53
C TYR A 138 -21.66 -8.77 -17.34
N THR A 139 -21.81 -8.53 -18.64
CA THR A 139 -22.35 -9.54 -19.55
C THR A 139 -21.22 -10.45 -20.05
N ILE A 140 -21.51 -11.72 -20.33
CA ILE A 140 -20.58 -12.61 -21.04
C ILE A 140 -20.04 -11.90 -22.30
N GLY A 141 -18.71 -11.95 -22.49
CA GLY A 141 -18.02 -11.25 -23.58
C GLY A 141 -17.60 -9.81 -23.26
N GLN A 142 -18.12 -9.19 -22.19
CA GLN A 142 -17.51 -7.96 -21.68
C GLN A 142 -16.18 -8.25 -21.00
N GLN A 143 -15.36 -7.19 -20.91
CA GLN A 143 -14.05 -7.24 -20.29
C GLN A 143 -14.09 -6.53 -18.93
N PRO A 144 -14.14 -7.25 -17.80
CA PRO A 144 -14.07 -6.64 -16.49
C PRO A 144 -12.79 -5.83 -16.32
N VAL A 145 -12.93 -4.62 -15.79
CA VAL A 145 -11.80 -3.75 -15.48
C VAL A 145 -11.57 -3.77 -13.97
N PHE A 146 -10.35 -4.14 -13.58
CA PHE A 146 -9.92 -4.17 -12.19
C PHE A 146 -8.89 -3.08 -11.94
N THR A 147 -9.06 -2.30 -10.87
CA THR A 147 -8.10 -1.29 -10.46
C THR A 147 -7.47 -1.69 -9.13
N ILE A 148 -6.15 -1.95 -9.15
CA ILE A 148 -5.36 -2.14 -7.94
C ILE A 148 -4.94 -0.76 -7.43
N VAL A 149 -5.17 -0.51 -6.15
CA VAL A 149 -4.70 0.68 -5.45
C VAL A 149 -3.69 0.25 -4.39
N THR A 150 -2.44 0.67 -4.59
CA THR A 150 -1.34 0.43 -3.66
C THR A 150 -1.13 1.69 -2.82
N THR A 151 -1.14 1.56 -1.50
CA THR A 151 -1.02 2.69 -0.57
C THR A 151 0.11 2.45 0.42
N ASN A 152 0.95 3.46 0.64
CA ASN A 152 1.86 3.45 1.81
C ASN A 152 1.04 3.77 3.07
N ALA A 153 0.75 2.75 3.87
CA ALA A 153 0.09 2.82 5.16
C ALA A 153 1.07 3.05 6.33
N GLY A 154 2.37 3.17 6.04
CA GLY A 154 3.40 3.54 7.01
C GLY A 154 3.45 5.04 7.28
N LEU A 155 4.33 5.42 8.22
CA LEU A 155 4.52 6.81 8.67
C LEU A 155 5.76 7.49 8.05
N SER A 156 6.46 6.81 7.14
CA SER A 156 7.68 7.31 6.50
C SER A 156 7.67 7.03 5.00
N ASP A 157 8.35 7.88 4.24
CA ASP A 157 8.56 7.70 2.80
C ASP A 157 9.36 6.41 2.55
N CYS A 158 8.93 5.64 1.56
CA CYS A 158 9.62 4.41 1.18
C CYS A 158 9.39 4.08 -0.31
N THR A 159 10.26 3.27 -0.89
CA THR A 159 10.21 2.83 -2.29
C THR A 159 9.56 1.46 -2.40
N ARG A 160 8.64 1.29 -3.34
CA ARG A 160 8.01 0.00 -3.63
C ARG A 160 7.90 -0.23 -5.14
N ASP A 161 8.14 -1.47 -5.56
CA ASP A 161 7.77 -1.89 -6.91
C ASP A 161 6.25 -1.99 -7.02
N VAL A 162 5.68 -1.17 -7.90
CA VAL A 162 4.26 -1.13 -8.26
C VAL A 162 4.08 -1.43 -9.75
N GLY A 163 5.07 -2.07 -10.37
CA GLY A 163 5.05 -2.50 -11.75
C GLY A 163 4.35 -3.85 -11.94
N LYS A 164 4.31 -4.30 -13.21
CA LYS A 164 3.69 -5.57 -13.59
C LYS A 164 4.43 -6.78 -13.03
N ALA A 165 5.72 -6.63 -12.69
CA ALA A 165 6.51 -7.68 -12.04
C ALA A 165 6.01 -8.02 -10.62
N ALA A 166 5.53 -7.01 -9.89
CA ALA A 166 5.01 -7.17 -8.52
C ALA A 166 3.48 -7.35 -8.47
N GLN A 167 2.76 -6.93 -9.50
CA GLN A 167 1.30 -6.94 -9.55
C GLN A 167 0.73 -8.30 -9.96
N ASN A 168 -0.41 -8.67 -9.35
CA ASN A 168 -1.28 -9.71 -9.89
C ASN A 168 -2.75 -9.40 -9.56
N VAL A 169 -3.66 -9.81 -10.43
CA VAL A 169 -5.10 -9.92 -10.13
C VAL A 169 -5.49 -11.37 -10.33
N ILE A 170 -6.16 -11.96 -9.35
CA ILE A 170 -6.58 -13.36 -9.40
C ILE A 170 -8.10 -13.40 -9.31
N VAL A 171 -8.74 -14.02 -10.31
CA VAL A 171 -10.18 -14.28 -10.33
C VAL A 171 -10.43 -15.73 -9.95
N ARG A 172 -11.37 -15.94 -9.02
CA ARG A 172 -11.76 -17.23 -8.49
C ARG A 172 -13.26 -17.43 -8.54
N THR A 173 -13.69 -18.65 -8.30
CA THR A 173 -15.08 -18.93 -7.94
C THR A 173 -15.48 -18.23 -6.65
N LEU A 174 -16.79 -18.04 -6.44
CA LEU A 174 -17.29 -17.30 -5.28
C LEU A 174 -16.87 -17.91 -3.94
N ASP A 175 -16.79 -19.24 -3.86
CA ASP A 175 -16.30 -19.99 -2.69
C ASP A 175 -14.77 -19.90 -2.50
N GLY A 176 -14.05 -19.25 -3.42
CA GLY A 176 -12.60 -19.09 -3.39
C GLY A 176 -11.80 -20.36 -3.65
N SER A 177 -12.46 -21.50 -3.93
CA SER A 177 -11.81 -22.82 -4.02
C SER A 177 -11.01 -23.04 -5.30
N ARG A 178 -11.42 -22.39 -6.40
CA ARG A 178 -10.77 -22.53 -7.71
C ARG A 178 -10.39 -21.19 -8.30
N THR A 179 -9.11 -21.06 -8.66
CA THR A 179 -8.62 -20.00 -9.53
C THR A 179 -9.04 -20.28 -10.96
N LEU A 180 -9.68 -19.30 -11.57
CA LEU A 180 -10.13 -19.34 -12.96
C LEU A 180 -9.17 -18.59 -13.87
N TRP A 181 -8.61 -17.48 -13.36
CA TRP A 181 -7.73 -16.63 -14.12
C TRP A 181 -6.75 -15.88 -13.22
N SER A 182 -5.57 -15.58 -13.74
CA SER A 182 -4.56 -14.73 -13.11
C SER A 182 -3.95 -13.79 -14.16
N ALA A 183 -3.75 -12.52 -13.77
CA ALA A 183 -3.18 -11.50 -14.65
C ALA A 183 -1.76 -11.85 -15.13
N ARG A 184 -1.04 -12.67 -14.36
CA ARG A 184 0.33 -13.11 -14.68
C ARG A 184 0.39 -14.30 -15.62
N ASP A 185 -0.69 -15.07 -15.73
CA ASP A 185 -0.67 -16.34 -16.47
C ASP A 185 -0.29 -16.15 -17.95
N CYS A 186 -0.78 -15.08 -18.58
CA CYS A 186 -0.48 -14.75 -19.98
C CYS A 186 0.38 -13.48 -20.13
N SER A 187 1.14 -13.06 -19.12
CA SER A 187 1.92 -11.81 -19.18
C SER A 187 3.40 -12.10 -19.36
N PRO A 188 3.94 -12.11 -20.60
CA PRO A 188 5.37 -12.32 -20.82
C PRO A 188 6.22 -11.10 -20.42
N ILE A 189 5.59 -9.94 -20.20
CA ILE A 189 6.28 -8.70 -19.83
C ILE A 189 6.08 -8.45 -18.33
N GLU A 190 7.18 -8.51 -17.60
CA GLU A 190 7.27 -8.30 -16.15
C GLU A 190 8.02 -7.00 -15.88
N THR A 191 7.36 -5.85 -16.12
CA THR A 191 8.00 -4.54 -15.90
C THR A 191 8.11 -4.23 -14.41
N VAL A 192 9.31 -3.87 -13.97
CA VAL A 192 9.56 -3.28 -12.64
C VAL A 192 9.28 -1.78 -12.71
N ASN A 193 8.56 -1.26 -11.72
CA ASN A 193 8.30 0.18 -11.57
C ASN A 193 8.46 0.59 -10.10
N ASN A 194 9.67 1.01 -9.73
CA ASN A 194 9.97 1.46 -8.38
C ASN A 194 9.49 2.90 -8.16
N VAL A 195 8.53 3.08 -7.26
CA VAL A 195 7.97 4.38 -6.91
C VAL A 195 8.26 4.71 -5.46
N VAL A 196 8.70 5.94 -5.19
CA VAL A 196 8.77 6.49 -3.83
C VAL A 196 7.36 6.93 -3.41
N LEU A 197 6.84 6.30 -2.37
CA LEU A 197 5.52 6.55 -1.80
C LEU A 197 5.67 7.30 -0.49
N LYS A 198 5.12 8.52 -0.42
CA LYS A 198 4.91 9.22 0.86
C LYS A 198 3.82 8.54 1.70
N PRO A 199 3.75 8.77 3.03
CA PRO A 199 2.63 8.33 3.85
C PRO A 199 1.28 8.67 3.21
N ALA A 200 0.37 7.70 3.19
CA ALA A 200 -0.93 7.74 2.54
C ALA A 200 -0.95 7.98 1.01
N GLN A 201 0.21 8.09 0.34
CA GLN A 201 0.28 8.22 -1.11
C GLN A 201 -0.22 6.92 -1.76
N GLN A 202 -1.01 7.08 -2.82
CA GLN A 202 -1.60 5.99 -3.57
C GLN A 202 -1.04 5.95 -4.99
N VAL A 203 -0.78 4.75 -5.48
CA VAL A 203 -0.57 4.47 -6.91
C VAL A 203 -1.69 3.54 -7.36
N LYS A 204 -2.31 3.90 -8.48
CA LYS A 204 -3.40 3.14 -9.09
C LYS A 204 -2.93 2.55 -10.39
N ASP A 205 -3.29 1.30 -10.63
CA ASP A 205 -3.06 0.63 -11.90
C ASP A 205 -4.28 -0.19 -12.29
N THR A 206 -4.53 -0.25 -13.59
CA THR A 206 -5.73 -0.87 -14.15
C THR A 206 -5.36 -2.09 -14.98
N ILE A 207 -6.07 -3.18 -14.73
CA ILE A 207 -5.92 -4.46 -15.40
C ILE A 207 -7.26 -4.83 -16.02
N THR A 208 -7.28 -5.03 -17.34
CA THR A 208 -8.47 -5.46 -18.07
C THR A 208 -8.42 -6.96 -18.28
N TRP A 209 -9.44 -7.66 -17.79
CA TRP A 209 -9.59 -9.10 -17.98
C TRP A 209 -10.54 -9.39 -19.15
N SER A 210 -10.19 -10.34 -20.01
CA SER A 210 -11.01 -10.74 -21.15
C SER A 210 -12.24 -11.59 -20.79
N GLY A 211 -12.47 -11.92 -19.51
CA GLY A 211 -13.55 -12.81 -19.09
C GLY A 211 -13.32 -14.29 -19.43
N THR A 212 -12.07 -14.69 -19.70
CA THR A 212 -11.71 -16.07 -20.03
C THR A 212 -10.74 -16.66 -19.01
N THR A 213 -10.77 -17.98 -18.85
CA THR A 213 -9.86 -18.72 -17.98
C THR A 213 -8.40 -18.58 -18.44
N SER A 214 -7.45 -18.94 -17.57
CA SER A 214 -6.04 -19.05 -17.91
C SER A 214 -5.37 -20.23 -17.20
N SER A 215 -4.19 -20.59 -17.70
CA SER A 215 -3.22 -21.44 -17.04
C SER A 215 -1.87 -20.73 -17.07
N PRO A 216 -0.94 -21.02 -16.15
CA PRO A 216 0.42 -20.48 -16.22
C PRO A 216 1.02 -20.66 -17.63
N GLY A 217 1.66 -19.60 -18.15
CA GLY A 217 2.21 -19.55 -19.52
C GLY A 217 1.17 -19.57 -20.64
N CYS A 218 -0.12 -19.61 -20.30
CA CYS A 218 -1.25 -19.77 -21.21
C CYS A 218 -1.10 -20.93 -22.19
N GLU A 219 -0.55 -22.04 -21.68
CA GLU A 219 -0.35 -23.29 -22.40
C GLU A 219 -1.66 -24.01 -22.77
N ARG A 220 -2.74 -23.79 -22.01
CA ARG A 220 -4.06 -24.36 -22.29
C ARG A 220 -4.97 -23.36 -23.01
N PRO A 221 -5.85 -23.84 -23.91
CA PRO A 221 -6.86 -22.99 -24.53
C PRO A 221 -7.71 -22.27 -23.48
N ARG A 222 -7.83 -20.95 -23.62
CA ARG A 222 -8.63 -20.12 -22.74
C ARG A 222 -10.10 -20.28 -23.09
N THR A 223 -10.93 -20.52 -22.07
CA THR A 223 -12.37 -20.70 -22.23
C THR A 223 -13.13 -19.56 -21.57
N GLN A 224 -14.25 -19.15 -22.16
CA GLN A 224 -15.11 -18.14 -21.55
C GLN A 224 -15.64 -18.62 -20.21
N VAL A 225 -15.62 -17.77 -19.18
CA VAL A 225 -16.25 -18.12 -17.90
C VAL A 225 -17.77 -18.12 -18.08
N PRO A 226 -18.49 -19.07 -17.45
CA PRO A 226 -19.95 -19.11 -17.54
C PRO A 226 -20.60 -17.91 -16.81
N ALA A 227 -21.91 -17.76 -16.96
CA ALA A 227 -22.65 -16.86 -16.07
C ALA A 227 -22.56 -17.37 -14.62
N GLY A 228 -22.42 -16.45 -13.67
CA GLY A 228 -22.28 -16.78 -12.26
C GLY A 228 -21.69 -15.63 -11.44
N SER A 229 -21.50 -15.90 -10.16
CA SER A 229 -20.85 -14.99 -9.22
C SER A 229 -19.40 -15.41 -9.00
N TYR A 230 -18.52 -14.43 -8.91
CA TYR A 230 -17.08 -14.61 -8.83
C TYR A 230 -16.49 -13.76 -7.73
N SER A 231 -15.29 -14.13 -7.29
CA SER A 231 -14.46 -13.32 -6.41
C SER A 231 -13.15 -12.93 -7.09
N ALA A 232 -12.60 -11.78 -6.74
CA ALA A 232 -11.28 -11.36 -7.20
C ALA A 232 -10.46 -10.75 -6.05
N ILE A 233 -9.15 -10.97 -6.09
CA ILE A 233 -8.17 -10.34 -5.20
C ILE A 233 -7.08 -9.67 -6.02
N GLY A 234 -6.59 -8.53 -5.53
CA GLY A 234 -5.41 -7.85 -6.06
C GLY A 234 -4.20 -8.15 -5.20
N LYS A 235 -3.01 -8.27 -5.81
CA LYS A 235 -1.74 -8.53 -5.13
C LYS A 235 -0.66 -7.54 -5.53
N ILE A 236 0.20 -7.20 -4.57
CA ILE A 236 1.46 -6.48 -4.75
C ILE A 236 2.54 -7.20 -3.93
N GLY A 237 3.34 -8.04 -4.59
CA GLY A 237 4.22 -8.99 -3.90
C GLY A 237 3.39 -9.93 -3.02
N GLU A 238 3.75 -10.02 -1.74
CA GLU A 238 3.06 -10.86 -0.75
C GLU A 238 1.79 -10.22 -0.15
N ARG A 239 1.51 -8.94 -0.44
CA ARG A 239 0.31 -8.28 0.06
C ARG A 239 -0.89 -8.53 -0.86
N GLU A 240 -1.99 -8.93 -0.25
CA GLU A 240 -3.27 -9.20 -0.91
C GLU A 240 -4.33 -8.21 -0.42
N SER A 241 -5.24 -7.84 -1.31
CA SER A 241 -6.46 -7.13 -0.93
C SER A 241 -7.45 -8.06 -0.25
N PHE A 242 -8.45 -7.49 0.42
CA PHE A 242 -9.69 -8.23 0.67
C PHE A 242 -10.33 -8.64 -0.67
N PRO A 243 -11.04 -9.79 -0.71
CA PRO A 243 -11.75 -10.21 -1.91
C PRO A 243 -12.91 -9.27 -2.20
N ILE A 244 -13.04 -8.89 -3.47
CA ILE A 244 -14.27 -8.29 -4.00
C ILE A 244 -15.10 -9.35 -4.70
N THR A 245 -16.40 -9.10 -4.83
CA THR A 245 -17.32 -9.98 -5.56
C THR A 245 -17.96 -9.23 -6.73
N PHE A 246 -18.19 -9.95 -7.82
CA PHE A 246 -18.89 -9.43 -9.00
C PHE A 246 -19.64 -10.56 -9.71
N ASN A 247 -20.54 -10.20 -10.62
CA ASN A 247 -21.33 -11.15 -11.40
C ASN A 247 -21.01 -11.09 -12.89
N VAL A 248 -21.08 -12.23 -13.55
CA VAL A 248 -21.16 -12.33 -15.01
C VAL A 248 -22.52 -12.91 -15.36
N VAL A 249 -23.29 -12.24 -16.22
CA VAL A 249 -24.63 -12.66 -16.63
C VAL A 249 -24.66 -12.98 -18.12
N ALA A 250 -25.57 -13.86 -18.52
CA ALA A 250 -25.83 -14.10 -19.93
C ALA A 250 -26.31 -12.80 -20.61
N PRO A 251 -26.02 -12.62 -21.92
CA PRO A 251 -26.64 -11.54 -22.67
C PRO A 251 -28.16 -11.66 -22.62
N ALA A 252 -28.85 -10.51 -22.62
CA ALA A 252 -30.30 -10.49 -22.74
C ALA A 252 -30.68 -11.21 -24.04
N GLN A 253 -31.63 -12.14 -23.96
CA GLN A 253 -32.18 -12.76 -25.16
C GLN A 253 -33.07 -11.72 -25.84
N GLU A 254 -32.73 -11.35 -27.07
CA GLU A 254 -33.61 -10.52 -27.89
C GLU A 254 -34.84 -11.34 -28.29
N PRO A 255 -36.07 -10.79 -28.17
CA PRO A 255 -37.32 -11.53 -28.34
C PRO A 255 -37.60 -11.98 -29.78
#